data_AF-A0A2N3I1I8-F1
#
_entry.id   AF-A0A2N3I1I8-F1
#
_cell.length_a   1.000
_cell.length_b   1.000
_cell.length_c   1.000
_cell.angle_alpha   90.00
_cell.angle_beta   90.00
_cell.angle_gamma   90.00
#
_symmetry.space_group_name_H-M   'P 1'
#
loop_
_entity.id
_entity.type
_entity.pdbx_description
1 polymer ?
#
loop_
_entity_poly.entity_id
_entity_poly.type
_entity_poly.pdbx_seq_one_letter_code
_entity_poly.pdbx_strand_id
1 'polypeptide(L)'
;MTQYNPPIESRDTDELILISKSSIDEWQQSAIDISKGELKKRGLSQTQIDSRYSELEKEFNEQIETELKIASEEDYSVFEKIWMILFWPRELFHGWYLKRDGYTLKAKRRIQLILTGLIFYVIMILTSI
;
A
#
# COMPACT_ATOMS: atom_id res chain seq x y z
N MET A 1 11.47 31.28 6.54
CA MET A 1 11.85 30.29 5.51
C MET A 1 11.57 28.92 6.09
N THR A 2 10.80 28.08 5.40
CA THR A 2 10.61 26.69 5.82
C THR A 2 11.92 25.94 5.67
N GLN A 3 12.41 25.35 6.76
CA GLN A 3 13.58 24.48 6.72
C GLN A 3 13.12 23.07 6.36
N TYR A 4 13.50 22.60 5.18
CA TYR A 4 13.33 21.21 4.76
C TYR A 4 14.52 20.40 5.26
N ASN A 5 14.27 19.20 5.79
CA ASN A 5 15.32 18.28 6.21
C ASN A 5 15.12 16.90 5.51
N PRO A 6 16.02 16.48 4.62
CA PRO A 6 17.17 17.23 4.11
C PRO A 6 16.75 18.47 3.29
N PRO A 7 17.64 19.45 3.10
CA PRO A 7 17.38 20.59 2.22
C PRO A 7 17.00 20.15 0.81
N ILE A 8 16.05 20.84 0.16
CA ILE A 8 15.56 20.48 -1.18
C ILE A 8 16.70 20.37 -2.19
N GLU A 9 17.64 21.31 -2.15
CA GLU A 9 18.78 21.39 -3.06
C GLU A 9 19.70 20.16 -2.98
N SER A 10 19.75 19.51 -1.81
CA SER A 10 20.57 18.32 -1.56
C SER A 10 19.91 17.01 -2.00
N ARG A 11 18.64 17.05 -2.44
CA ARG A 11 17.89 15.87 -2.87
C ARG A 11 18.34 15.36 -4.24
N ASP A 12 18.02 14.09 -4.49
CA ASP A 12 18.31 13.46 -5.77
C ASP A 12 17.49 14.08 -6.92
N THR A 13 17.97 13.93 -8.15
CA THR A 13 17.30 14.46 -9.34
C THR A 13 15.89 13.88 -9.51
N ASP A 14 15.69 12.59 -9.26
CA ASP A 14 14.38 11.97 -9.39
C ASP A 14 13.40 12.51 -8.33
N GLU A 15 13.88 12.73 -7.10
CA GLU A 15 13.08 13.33 -6.02
C GLU A 15 12.70 14.79 -6.33
N LEU A 16 13.63 15.56 -6.92
CA LEU A 16 13.33 16.91 -7.39
C LEU A 16 12.30 16.93 -8.52
N ILE A 17 12.37 15.98 -9.45
CA ILE A 17 11.40 15.83 -10.54
C ILE A 17 10.01 15.56 -9.97
N LEU A 18 9.89 14.62 -9.03
CA LEU A 18 8.62 14.32 -8.34
C LEU A 18 8.05 15.56 -7.65
N ILE A 19 8.85 16.23 -6.80
CA ILE A 19 8.42 17.45 -6.10
C ILE A 19 8.00 18.55 -7.08
N SER A 20 8.71 18.71 -8.20
CA SER A 20 8.41 19.76 -9.19
C SER A 20 7.06 19.55 -9.91
N LYS A 21 6.60 18.31 -9.98
CA LYS A 21 5.37 17.87 -10.64
C LYS A 21 4.19 17.65 -9.67
N SER A 22 4.46 17.58 -8.37
CA SER A 22 3.44 17.49 -7.33
C SER A 22 2.51 18.70 -7.27
N SER A 23 1.33 18.48 -6.68
CA SER A 23 0.34 19.53 -6.41
C SER A 23 0.65 20.26 -5.10
N ILE A 24 -0.02 21.41 -4.91
CA ILE A 24 0.06 22.18 -3.65
C ILE A 24 -0.56 21.46 -2.45
N ASP A 25 -1.36 20.42 -2.71
CA ASP A 25 -1.96 19.57 -1.68
C ASP A 25 -0.93 18.58 -1.09
N GLU A 26 0.09 18.23 -1.88
CA GLU A 26 1.17 17.32 -1.49
C GLU A 26 2.41 18.07 -0.98
N TRP A 27 2.77 19.17 -1.65
CA TRP A 27 3.97 19.94 -1.35
C TRP A 27 3.68 21.43 -1.25
N GLN A 28 4.39 22.12 -0.36
CA GLN A 28 4.33 23.57 -0.28
C GLN A 28 4.79 24.19 -1.61
N GLN A 29 4.10 25.26 -2.06
CA GLN A 29 4.47 25.96 -3.30
C GLN A 29 5.95 26.36 -3.35
N SER A 30 6.51 26.78 -2.21
CA SER A 30 7.94 27.11 -2.11
C SER A 30 8.84 25.92 -2.41
N ALA A 31 8.45 24.70 -2.03
CA ALA A 31 9.21 23.48 -2.35
C ALA A 31 9.20 23.21 -3.85
N ILE A 32 8.03 23.32 -4.48
CA ILE A 32 7.84 23.12 -5.92
C ILE A 32 8.71 24.10 -6.71
N ASP A 33 8.71 25.38 -6.31
CA ASP A 33 9.47 26.42 -6.99
C ASP A 33 10.99 26.25 -6.82
N ILE A 34 11.45 25.87 -5.62
CA ILE A 34 12.85 25.55 -5.36
C ILE A 34 13.29 24.36 -6.22
N SER A 35 12.50 23.28 -6.26
CA SER A 35 12.82 22.10 -7.07
C SER A 35 12.91 22.42 -8.57
N LYS A 36 11.98 23.22 -9.11
CA LYS A 36 12.06 23.69 -10.50
C LYS A 36 13.32 24.51 -10.76
N GLY A 37 13.70 25.36 -9.82
CA GLY A 37 14.94 26.13 -9.88
C GLY A 37 16.18 25.24 -9.92
N GLU A 38 16.24 24.23 -9.06
CA GLU A 38 17.35 23.28 -9.00
C GLU A 38 17.46 22.41 -10.25
N LEU A 39 16.34 21.90 -10.78
CA LEU A 39 16.34 21.15 -12.04
C LEU A 39 16.86 22.00 -13.20
N LYS A 40 16.51 23.29 -13.23
CA LYS A 40 17.04 24.23 -14.22
C LYS A 40 18.54 24.49 -14.02
N LYS A 41 19.02 24.61 -12.78
CA LYS A 41 20.47 24.72 -12.47
C LYS A 41 21.25 23.49 -12.92
N ARG A 42 20.63 22.29 -12.84
CA ARG A 42 21.18 21.03 -13.33
C ARG A 42 21.12 20.86 -14.85
N GLY A 43 20.55 21.83 -15.58
CA GLY A 43 20.54 21.85 -17.04
C GLY A 43 19.50 20.93 -17.70
N LEU A 44 18.51 20.46 -16.95
CA LEU A 44 17.45 19.58 -17.47
C LEU A 44 16.43 20.37 -18.29
N SER A 45 16.09 19.85 -19.48
CA SER A 45 14.98 20.38 -20.27
C SER A 45 13.63 19.93 -19.72
N GLN A 46 12.57 20.67 -20.02
CA GLN A 46 11.22 20.26 -19.63
C GLN A 46 10.84 18.89 -20.22
N THR A 47 11.29 18.60 -21.45
CA THR A 47 11.07 17.30 -22.10
C THR A 47 11.76 16.14 -21.38
N GLN A 48 12.97 16.35 -20.86
CA GLN A 48 13.68 15.34 -20.06
C GLN A 48 12.96 15.10 -18.72
N ILE A 49 12.51 16.17 -18.07
CA ILE A 49 11.75 16.10 -16.82
C ILE A 49 10.44 15.32 -17.04
N ASP A 50 9.69 15.63 -18.09
CA ASP A 50 8.41 14.98 -18.40
C ASP A 50 8.59 13.50 -18.74
N SER A 51 9.60 13.17 -19.55
CA SER A 51 9.94 11.78 -19.88
C SER A 51 10.30 11.00 -18.63
N ARG A 52 11.21 11.53 -17.79
CA ARG A 52 11.65 10.86 -16.57
C ARG A 52 10.53 10.71 -15.55
N TYR A 53 9.67 11.73 -15.41
CA TYR A 53 8.49 11.64 -14.56
C TYR A 53 7.56 10.52 -15.01
N SER A 54 7.30 10.39 -16.32
CA SER A 54 6.44 9.31 -16.84
C SER A 54 7.02 7.91 -16.62
N GLU A 55 8.35 7.77 -16.67
CA GLU A 55 9.04 6.52 -16.33
C GLU A 55 8.88 6.19 -14.84
N LEU A 56 9.12 7.17 -13.96
CA LEU A 56 8.96 7.00 -12.50
C LEU A 56 7.51 6.66 -12.12
N GLU A 57 6.53 7.32 -12.73
CA GLU A 57 5.11 7.03 -12.53
C GLU A 57 4.77 5.60 -12.97
N LYS A 58 5.32 5.16 -14.11
CA LYS A 58 5.13 3.80 -14.60
C LYS A 58 5.76 2.76 -13.67
N GLU A 59 7.00 2.97 -13.24
CA GLU A 59 7.69 2.08 -12.29
C GLU A 59 6.92 1.95 -10.98
N PHE A 60 6.42 3.07 -10.45
CA PHE A 60 5.63 3.09 -9.22
C PHE A 60 4.30 2.32 -9.39
N ASN A 61 3.60 2.53 -10.50
CA ASN A 61 2.37 1.82 -10.79
C ASN A 61 2.60 0.30 -10.97
N GLU A 62 3.68 -0.10 -11.66
CA GLU A 62 4.04 -1.51 -11.81
C GLU A 62 4.38 -2.17 -10.47
N GLN A 63 5.07 -1.45 -9.57
CA GLN A 63 5.34 -1.92 -8.21
C GLN A 63 4.04 -2.11 -7.43
N ILE A 64 3.13 -1.12 -7.45
CA ILE A 64 1.82 -1.21 -6.80
C ILE A 64 1.02 -2.40 -7.34
N GLU A 65 0.95 -2.57 -8.66
CA GLU A 65 0.24 -3.69 -9.28
C GLU A 65 0.84 -5.04 -8.86
N THR A 66 2.17 -5.12 -8.79
CA THR A 66 2.86 -6.33 -8.35
C THR A 66 2.57 -6.64 -6.87
N GLU A 67 2.64 -5.63 -6.01
CA GLU A 67 2.29 -5.78 -4.59
C GLU A 67 0.83 -6.17 -4.39
N LEU A 68 -0.10 -5.54 -5.12
CA LEU A 68 -1.51 -5.89 -5.10
C LEU A 68 -1.75 -7.31 -5.59
N LYS A 69 -1.01 -7.76 -6.62
CA LYS A 69 -1.10 -9.13 -7.11
C LYS A 69 -0.61 -10.13 -6.07
N ILE A 70 0.54 -9.88 -5.45
CA ILE A 70 1.09 -10.71 -4.37
C ILE A 70 0.11 -10.75 -3.19
N ALA A 71 -0.39 -9.59 -2.77
CA ALA A 71 -1.40 -9.48 -1.71
C ALA A 71 -2.70 -10.21 -2.05
N SER A 72 -3.11 -10.20 -3.33
CA SER A 72 -4.32 -10.88 -3.79
C SER A 72 -4.20 -12.41 -3.70
N GLU A 73 -2.99 -12.94 -3.90
CA GLU A 73 -2.69 -14.38 -3.86
C GLU A 73 -2.27 -14.88 -2.48
N GLU A 74 -2.02 -13.96 -1.54
CA GLU A 74 -1.60 -14.32 -0.19
C GLU A 74 -2.74 -15.03 0.56
N ASP A 75 -2.41 -16.12 1.25
CA ASP A 75 -3.33 -16.88 2.10
C ASP A 75 -2.83 -16.87 3.54
N TYR A 76 -3.71 -17.18 4.48
CA TYR A 76 -3.31 -17.41 5.86
C TYR A 76 -2.40 -18.64 5.96
N SER A 77 -1.39 -18.53 6.82
CA SER A 77 -0.57 -19.67 7.21
C SER A 77 -1.41 -20.73 7.91
N VAL A 78 -0.89 -21.96 7.99
CA VAL A 78 -1.60 -23.09 8.63
C VAL A 78 -1.90 -22.79 10.11
N PHE A 79 -0.96 -22.17 10.82
CA PHE A 79 -1.16 -21.79 12.23
C PHE A 79 -2.24 -20.72 12.40
N GLU A 80 -2.22 -19.68 11.55
CA GLU A 80 -3.28 -18.65 11.56
C GLU A 80 -4.65 -19.25 11.26
N LYS A 81 -4.74 -20.18 10.30
CA LYS A 81 -6.00 -20.88 9.99
C LYS A 81 -6.55 -21.62 11.19
N ILE A 82 -5.72 -22.39 11.90
CA ILE A 82 -6.12 -23.13 13.11
C ILE A 82 -6.56 -22.14 14.20
N TRP A 83 -5.81 -21.07 14.40
CA TRP A 83 -6.14 -20.04 15.40
C TRP A 83 -7.48 -19.36 15.10
N MET A 84 -7.73 -19.00 13.84
CA MET A 84 -8.97 -18.39 13.41
C MET A 84 -10.18 -19.32 13.57
N ILE A 85 -10.01 -20.63 13.36
CA ILE A 85 -11.08 -21.62 13.58
C ILE A 85 -11.42 -21.73 15.06
N LEU A 86 -10.41 -21.81 15.94
CA LEU A 86 -10.61 -21.94 17.38
C LEU A 86 -11.18 -20.67 18.02
N PHE A 87 -10.75 -19.50 17.55
CA PHE A 87 -11.16 -18.19 18.06
C PHE A 87 -12.08 -17.44 17.09
N TRP A 88 -12.90 -18.17 16.32
CA TRP A 88 -13.78 -17.60 15.31
C TRP A 88 -14.71 -16.46 15.79
N PRO A 89 -15.22 -16.43 17.06
CA PRO A 89 -16.09 -15.35 17.50
C PRO A 89 -15.35 -14.01 17.60
N ARG A 90 -14.06 -14.04 17.96
CA ARG A 90 -13.20 -12.84 18.00
C ARG A 90 -12.95 -12.31 16.60
N GLU A 91 -12.77 -13.22 15.65
CA GLU A 91 -12.46 -12.86 14.26
C GLU A 91 -13.60 -12.14 13.57
N LEU A 92 -14.87 -12.25 13.99
CA LEU A 92 -16.00 -11.53 13.40
C LEU A 92 -15.85 -9.99 13.44
N PHE A 93 -15.21 -9.45 14.47
CA PHE A 93 -15.10 -8.01 14.69
C PHE A 93 -13.84 -7.37 14.10
N HIS A 94 -12.88 -8.16 13.61
CA HIS A 94 -11.63 -7.68 13.01
C HIS A 94 -11.63 -7.80 11.47
N GLY A 95 -10.76 -7.09 10.77
CA GLY A 95 -10.41 -7.41 9.37
C GLY A 95 -11.46 -7.12 8.29
N TRP A 96 -12.31 -6.11 8.48
CA TRP A 96 -13.25 -5.64 7.45
C TRP A 96 -12.57 -4.84 6.32
N TYR A 97 -11.30 -4.48 6.48
CA TYR A 97 -10.52 -3.69 5.52
C TYR A 97 -9.71 -4.52 4.51
N LEU A 98 -9.56 -5.84 4.70
CA LEU A 98 -8.71 -6.68 3.83
C LEU A 98 -9.06 -6.60 2.34
N LYS A 99 -10.35 -6.47 2.01
CA LYS A 99 -10.79 -6.35 0.61
C LYS A 99 -10.42 -4.98 0.00
N ARG A 100 -10.35 -3.94 0.82
CA ARG A 100 -9.93 -2.59 0.40
C ARG A 100 -8.43 -2.52 0.14
N ASP A 101 -7.66 -3.32 0.88
CA ASP A 101 -6.20 -3.33 0.82
C ASP A 101 -5.65 -4.39 -0.18
N GLY A 102 -6.50 -4.91 -1.08
CA GLY A 102 -6.09 -5.84 -2.15
C GLY A 102 -6.07 -7.33 -1.78
N TYR A 103 -6.24 -7.70 -0.51
CA TYR A 103 -6.21 -9.08 -0.01
C TYR A 103 -7.51 -9.87 -0.26
N THR A 104 -7.84 -10.07 -1.54
CA THR A 104 -9.08 -10.72 -1.96
C THR A 104 -9.19 -12.19 -1.53
N LEU A 105 -8.09 -12.96 -1.62
CA LEU A 105 -8.06 -14.36 -1.20
C LEU A 105 -8.21 -14.51 0.32
N LYS A 106 -7.44 -13.75 1.13
CA LYS A 106 -7.59 -13.74 2.59
C LYS A 106 -9.01 -13.35 3.03
N ALA A 107 -9.63 -12.37 2.38
CA ALA A 107 -11.01 -11.99 2.69
C ALA A 107 -11.99 -13.16 2.48
N LYS A 108 -11.86 -13.91 1.37
CA LYS A 108 -12.69 -15.08 1.09
C LYS A 108 -12.41 -16.23 2.06
N ARG A 109 -11.13 -16.51 2.34
CA ARG A 109 -10.69 -17.58 3.24
C ARG A 109 -11.13 -17.33 4.68
N ARG A 110 -11.13 -16.08 5.14
CA ARG A 110 -11.63 -15.71 6.48
C ARG A 110 -13.09 -16.14 6.69
N ILE A 111 -13.97 -15.86 5.74
CA ILE A 111 -15.39 -16.28 5.83
C ILE A 111 -15.48 -17.81 5.89
N GLN A 112 -14.70 -18.52 5.07
CA GLN A 112 -14.66 -19.98 5.09
C GLN A 112 -14.18 -20.52 6.44
N LEU A 113 -13.11 -19.96 7.01
CA LEU A 113 -12.56 -20.38 8.31
C LEU A 113 -13.52 -20.09 9.46
N ILE A 114 -14.20 -18.95 9.45
CA ILE A 114 -15.25 -18.62 10.44
C ILE A 114 -16.40 -19.63 10.36
N LEU A 115 -16.87 -19.95 9.14
CA LEU A 115 -17.91 -20.96 8.94
C LEU A 115 -17.45 -22.36 9.40
N THR A 116 -16.20 -22.74 9.12
CA THR A 116 -15.63 -24.00 9.61
C THR A 116 -15.55 -24.04 11.13
N GLY A 117 -15.12 -22.95 11.79
CA GLY A 117 -15.11 -22.84 13.24
C GLY A 117 -16.51 -22.92 13.85
N LEU A 118 -17.50 -22.28 13.24
CA LEU A 118 -18.90 -22.37 13.65
C LEU A 118 -19.44 -23.81 13.54
N ILE A 119 -19.21 -24.48 12.41
CA ILE A 119 -19.63 -25.87 12.20
C ILE A 119 -18.96 -26.79 13.23
N PHE A 120 -17.66 -26.63 13.44
CA PHE A 120 -16.90 -27.40 14.43
C PHE A 120 -17.47 -27.23 15.84
N TYR A 121 -17.80 -25.99 16.23
CA TYR A 121 -18.43 -25.68 17.51
C TYR A 121 -19.80 -26.34 17.68
N VAL A 122 -20.65 -26.31 16.64
CA VAL A 122 -21.97 -26.96 16.66
C VAL A 122 -21.85 -28.47 16.82
N ILE A 123 -20.92 -29.11 16.09
CA ILE A 123 -20.66 -30.55 16.21
C ILE A 123 -20.24 -30.90 17.64
N MET A 124 -19.29 -30.17 18.22
CA MET A 124 -18.81 -30.40 19.58
C MET A 124 -19.96 -30.37 20.61
N ILE A 125 -20.88 -29.40 20.51
CA ILE A 125 -22.06 -29.33 21.37
C ILE A 125 -22.96 -30.55 21.18
N LEU A 126 -23.28 -30.90 19.93
CA LEU A 126 -24.17 -32.03 19.63
C LEU A 126 -23.61 -33.37 20.09
N THR A 127 -22.29 -33.53 20.11
CA THR A 127 -21.62 -34.76 20.60
C THR A 127 -21.37 -34.78 22.11
N SER A 128 -21.46 -33.63 22.79
CA SER A 128 -21.32 -33.52 24.26
C SER A 128 -22.65 -33.62 25.02
N ILE A 129 -23.77 -33.69 24.31
CA ILE A 129 -25.13 -33.94 24.82
C ILE A 129 -25.45 -35.43 24.64
#